data_AF-A0A1X6YFB9-F1
#
_entry.id   AF-A0A1X6YFB9-F1
#
_cell.length_a   1.000
_cell.length_b   1.000
_cell.length_c   1.000
_cell.angle_alpha   90.00
_cell.angle_beta   90.00
_cell.angle_gamma   90.00
#
_symmetry.space_group_name_H-M   'P 1'
#
loop_
_entity.id
_entity.type
_entity.pdbx_description
1 polymer ?
#
loop_
_entity_poly.entity_id
_entity_poly.type
_entity_poly.pdbx_seq_one_letter_code
_entity_poly.pdbx_strand_id
1 'polypeptide(L)'
;MSSSYIPKATQISLWTLAAGRCEFAGCNRLLIGDLIAGKEDGKFGFIAHIVADSENGPRGDKVRSPLLKQDISNLMLMCPIHHKLIDVDHVDDYPEATLIAMKQEHESRIEIVTDMDADRAAHVLRFAANIGQLESLVSTKAIFAAMPPDRHPAERRTIDIELNAEVRDGEPAFWAMQSEHLRRQFARKVKERVEQREIQQLSVFALAPQPLLIELGTLLGDIMPVSVHQKYREPATWKWQSQQPAITFRTQDHSGAKELPVALKLGVSATIDDGRIFSVLGEHAAIWSITAETPHNDIMRRQDDLSVYKRHLRGMFDRIKAHHGENALINVFPAVPVSLAVETGRAWMPKADLPMRIFDQSREAKAFVAAITIGG
;
A
#
# COMPACT_ATOMS: atom_id res chain seq x y z
N MET A 1 -34.00 -30.27 8.78
CA MET A 1 -32.67 -30.32 9.42
C MET A 1 -31.91 -31.50 8.84
N SER A 2 -30.62 -31.34 8.54
CA SER A 2 -29.78 -32.44 8.07
C SER A 2 -29.86 -33.62 9.04
N SER A 3 -29.91 -34.83 8.48
CA SER A 3 -29.96 -36.09 9.25
C SER A 3 -28.61 -36.81 9.25
N SER A 4 -27.66 -36.31 8.47
CA SER A 4 -26.39 -36.97 8.23
C SER A 4 -25.35 -36.61 9.27
N TYR A 5 -24.72 -37.65 9.82
CA TYR A 5 -23.55 -37.51 10.67
C TYR A 5 -22.33 -37.10 9.83
N ILE A 6 -21.70 -35.99 10.18
CA ILE A 6 -20.41 -35.55 9.61
C ILE A 6 -19.29 -35.99 10.58
N PRO A 7 -18.28 -36.74 10.13
CA PRO A 7 -17.18 -37.18 10.99
C PRO A 7 -16.48 -36.02 11.70
N LYS A 8 -16.09 -36.23 12.97
CA LYS A 8 -15.43 -35.18 13.78
C LYS A 8 -14.16 -34.63 13.12
N ALA A 9 -13.38 -35.47 12.44
CA ALA A 9 -12.21 -35.05 11.69
C ALA A 9 -12.58 -34.03 10.59
N THR A 10 -13.59 -34.34 9.77
CA THR A 10 -14.12 -33.44 8.74
C THR A 10 -14.62 -32.13 9.33
N GLN A 11 -15.33 -32.17 10.46
CA GLN A 11 -15.77 -30.95 11.14
C GLN A 11 -14.58 -30.10 11.58
N ILE A 12 -13.56 -30.70 12.19
CA ILE A 12 -12.35 -29.98 12.62
C ILE A 12 -11.67 -29.33 11.41
N SER A 13 -11.44 -30.10 10.34
CA SER A 13 -10.83 -29.60 9.11
C SER A 13 -11.61 -28.43 8.52
N LEU A 14 -12.94 -28.52 8.41
CA LEU A 14 -13.77 -27.44 7.90
C LEU A 14 -13.67 -26.17 8.77
N TRP A 15 -13.78 -26.33 10.10
CA TRP A 15 -13.65 -25.20 11.02
C TRP A 15 -12.26 -24.54 10.94
N THR A 16 -11.21 -25.33 10.74
CA THR A 16 -9.83 -24.85 10.57
C THR A 16 -9.64 -24.13 9.23
N LEU A 17 -10.09 -24.72 8.11
CA LEU A 17 -10.00 -24.11 6.77
C LEU A 17 -10.79 -22.79 6.69
N ALA A 18 -11.93 -22.73 7.36
CA ALA A 18 -12.73 -21.51 7.45
C ALA A 18 -12.21 -20.50 8.50
N ALA A 19 -11.16 -20.85 9.27
CA ALA A 19 -10.65 -20.10 10.41
C ALA A 19 -11.73 -19.69 11.44
N GLY A 20 -12.73 -20.57 11.64
CA GLY A 20 -13.88 -20.33 12.50
C GLY A 20 -14.78 -19.18 12.06
N ARG A 21 -14.74 -18.79 10.77
CA ARG A 21 -15.52 -17.68 10.22
C ARG A 21 -16.53 -18.16 9.18
N CYS A 22 -17.64 -17.43 9.07
CA CYS A 22 -18.67 -17.69 8.06
C CYS A 22 -18.10 -17.53 6.63
N GLU A 23 -18.26 -18.57 5.82
CA GLU A 23 -17.77 -18.67 4.44
C GLU A 23 -18.67 -17.98 3.39
N PHE A 24 -19.85 -17.50 3.78
CA PHE A 24 -20.68 -16.66 2.93
C PHE A 24 -19.93 -15.39 2.47
N ALA A 25 -19.92 -15.13 1.16
CA ALA A 25 -19.22 -13.98 0.58
C ALA A 25 -19.66 -12.67 1.22
N GLY A 26 -18.68 -11.89 1.72
CA GLY A 26 -18.91 -10.61 2.39
C GLY A 26 -19.25 -10.68 3.90
N CYS A 27 -19.42 -11.86 4.50
CA CYS A 27 -19.74 -11.97 5.94
C CYS A 27 -18.51 -11.98 6.86
N ASN A 28 -17.69 -13.04 6.80
CA ASN A 28 -16.48 -13.23 7.61
C ASN A 28 -16.67 -13.11 9.15
N ARG A 29 -17.90 -13.24 9.67
CA ARG A 29 -18.22 -13.21 11.11
C ARG A 29 -17.51 -14.36 11.83
N LEU A 30 -16.87 -14.08 12.97
CA LEU A 30 -16.30 -15.10 13.85
C LEU A 30 -17.44 -15.88 14.53
N LEU A 31 -17.35 -17.21 14.50
CA LEU A 31 -18.39 -18.13 14.99
C LEU A 31 -17.97 -18.87 16.26
N ILE A 32 -16.85 -18.44 16.84
CA ILE A 32 -16.31 -18.91 18.12
C ILE A 32 -16.45 -17.77 19.12
N GLY A 33 -17.08 -18.09 20.23
CA GLY A 33 -17.34 -17.19 21.33
C GLY A 33 -18.45 -16.17 21.05
N ASP A 34 -19.01 -15.65 22.13
CA ASP A 34 -19.93 -14.52 22.15
C ASP A 34 -19.66 -13.66 23.39
N LEU A 35 -19.20 -12.43 23.16
CA LEU A 35 -18.86 -11.48 24.22
C LEU A 35 -20.10 -11.02 24.98
N ILE A 36 -21.27 -10.98 24.32
CA ILE A 36 -22.53 -10.56 24.95
C ILE A 36 -22.99 -11.61 25.96
N ALA A 37 -22.94 -12.90 25.60
CA ALA A 37 -23.24 -14.00 26.50
C ALA A 37 -22.09 -14.36 27.47
N GLY A 38 -20.91 -13.73 27.33
CA GLY A 38 -19.72 -14.03 28.13
C GLY A 38 -19.21 -15.47 27.96
N LYS A 39 -19.41 -16.06 26.78
CA LYS A 39 -18.97 -17.43 26.46
C LYS A 39 -17.86 -17.37 25.44
N GLU A 40 -16.61 -17.59 25.86
CA GLU A 40 -15.45 -17.45 24.97
C GLU A 40 -15.20 -18.69 24.09
N ASP A 41 -15.75 -19.85 24.47
CA ASP A 41 -15.53 -21.16 23.83
C ASP A 41 -16.75 -21.70 23.04
N GLY A 42 -17.86 -20.96 23.03
CA GLY A 42 -19.09 -21.36 22.36
C GLY A 42 -18.93 -21.48 20.84
N LYS A 43 -19.49 -22.54 20.25
CA LYS A 43 -19.55 -22.74 18.79
C LYS A 43 -20.94 -22.39 18.28
N PHE A 44 -21.04 -21.29 17.53
CA PHE A 44 -22.32 -20.75 17.05
C PHE A 44 -22.51 -20.89 15.53
N GLY A 45 -21.57 -21.57 14.87
CA GLY A 45 -21.62 -21.85 13.43
C GLY A 45 -22.35 -23.14 13.10
N PHE A 46 -22.92 -23.18 11.90
CA PHE A 46 -23.57 -24.36 11.31
C PHE A 46 -22.73 -24.88 10.15
N ILE A 47 -22.79 -26.20 9.93
CA ILE A 47 -22.21 -26.83 8.74
C ILE A 47 -23.34 -27.00 7.73
N ALA A 48 -23.31 -26.17 6.68
CA ALA A 48 -24.24 -26.24 5.55
C ALA A 48 -23.71 -27.20 4.49
N HIS A 49 -24.63 -27.89 3.82
CA HIS A 49 -24.33 -28.68 2.63
C HIS A 49 -24.52 -27.83 1.37
N ILE A 50 -23.56 -27.87 0.45
CA ILE A 50 -23.70 -27.24 -0.87
C ILE A 50 -24.77 -28.02 -1.67
N VAL A 51 -24.56 -29.32 -1.83
CA VAL A 51 -25.54 -30.32 -2.29
C VAL A 51 -26.10 -31.01 -1.06
N ALA A 52 -27.41 -30.88 -0.80
CA ALA A 52 -28.04 -31.43 0.39
C ALA A 52 -27.73 -32.91 0.61
N ASP A 53 -27.79 -33.34 1.87
CA ASP A 53 -27.54 -34.72 2.28
C ASP A 53 -28.65 -35.72 1.87
N SER A 54 -29.75 -35.22 1.32
CA SER A 54 -30.91 -35.98 0.84
C SER A 54 -31.36 -35.46 -0.53
N GLU A 55 -31.96 -36.35 -1.33
CA GLU A 55 -32.47 -36.05 -2.68
C GLU A 55 -33.48 -34.89 -2.68
N ASN A 56 -34.34 -34.81 -1.66
CA ASN A 56 -35.40 -33.79 -1.56
C ASN A 56 -34.94 -32.51 -0.84
N GLY A 57 -33.67 -32.41 -0.44
CA GLY A 57 -33.13 -31.22 0.20
C GLY A 57 -32.74 -30.13 -0.80
N PRO A 58 -32.35 -28.93 -0.32
CA PRO A 58 -31.83 -27.87 -1.17
C PRO A 58 -30.69 -28.34 -2.08
N ARG A 59 -30.88 -28.24 -3.40
CA ARG A 59 -29.92 -28.73 -4.42
C ARG A 59 -29.59 -30.22 -4.29
N GLY A 60 -30.46 -31.01 -3.66
CA GLY A 60 -30.28 -32.44 -3.47
C GLY A 60 -30.30 -33.23 -4.78
N ASP A 61 -29.61 -34.37 -4.80
CA ASP A 61 -29.52 -35.25 -5.96
C ASP A 61 -29.47 -36.72 -5.51
N LYS A 62 -30.25 -37.57 -6.19
CA LYS A 62 -30.41 -38.98 -5.84
C LYS A 62 -29.09 -39.77 -5.76
N VAL A 63 -28.12 -39.43 -6.62
CA VAL A 63 -26.84 -40.14 -6.74
C VAL A 63 -25.77 -39.43 -5.94
N ARG A 64 -25.70 -38.10 -6.03
CA ARG A 64 -24.61 -37.30 -5.46
C ARG A 64 -24.80 -37.04 -3.98
N SER A 65 -26.04 -36.84 -3.48
CA SER A 65 -26.27 -36.56 -2.06
C SER A 65 -25.69 -37.64 -1.12
N PRO A 66 -25.89 -38.96 -1.37
CA PRO A 66 -25.25 -39.99 -0.55
C PRO A 66 -23.71 -39.98 -0.61
N LEU A 67 -23.12 -39.57 -1.73
CA LEU A 67 -21.67 -39.52 -1.94
C LEU A 67 -21.04 -38.29 -1.28
N LEU A 68 -21.70 -37.13 -1.38
CA LEU A 68 -21.15 -35.83 -0.99
C LEU A 68 -21.50 -35.41 0.44
N LYS A 69 -22.49 -36.04 1.09
CA LYS A 69 -22.98 -35.63 2.43
C LYS A 69 -21.92 -35.54 3.53
N GLN A 70 -20.77 -36.20 3.35
CA GLN A 70 -19.63 -36.19 4.27
C GLN A 70 -18.34 -35.62 3.65
N ASP A 71 -18.36 -35.28 2.36
CA ASP A 71 -17.20 -34.74 1.67
C ASP A 71 -17.00 -33.28 2.07
N ILE A 72 -15.80 -32.94 2.53
CA ILE A 72 -15.47 -31.57 2.94
C ILE A 72 -15.64 -30.55 1.81
N SER A 73 -15.43 -30.96 0.55
CA SER A 73 -15.63 -30.07 -0.60
C SER A 73 -17.09 -29.65 -0.78
N ASN A 74 -18.02 -30.40 -0.18
CA ASN A 74 -19.46 -30.16 -0.21
C ASN A 74 -19.98 -29.48 1.08
N LEU A 75 -19.11 -29.12 2.02
CA LEU A 75 -19.49 -28.54 3.30
C LEU A 75 -18.99 -27.10 3.43
N MET A 76 -19.85 -26.23 3.95
CA MET A 76 -19.50 -24.84 4.27
C MET A 76 -19.83 -24.48 5.72
N LEU A 77 -18.95 -23.74 6.38
CA LEU A 77 -19.18 -23.17 7.69
C LEU A 77 -19.96 -21.84 7.56
N MET A 78 -21.17 -21.78 8.13
CA MET A 78 -22.09 -20.66 8.00
C MET A 78 -22.55 -20.13 9.35
N CYS A 79 -22.81 -18.82 9.42
CA CYS A 79 -23.53 -18.24 10.55
C CYS A 79 -25.03 -18.58 10.49
N PRO A 80 -25.80 -18.45 11.59
CA PRO A 80 -27.22 -18.79 11.60
C PRO A 80 -28.05 -18.06 10.53
N ILE A 81 -27.71 -16.80 10.25
CA ILE A 81 -28.40 -15.96 9.26
C ILE A 81 -28.18 -16.53 7.85
N HIS A 82 -26.92 -16.70 7.44
CA HIS A 82 -26.59 -17.15 6.08
C HIS A 82 -26.92 -18.63 5.86
N HIS A 83 -26.83 -19.47 6.90
CA HIS A 83 -27.30 -20.85 6.81
C HIS A 83 -28.79 -20.92 6.47
N LYS A 84 -29.64 -20.14 7.17
CA LYS A 84 -31.08 -20.06 6.85
C LYS A 84 -31.33 -19.46 5.47
N LEU A 85 -30.56 -18.43 5.10
CA LEU A 85 -30.71 -17.73 3.83
C LEU A 85 -30.59 -18.69 2.64
N ILE A 86 -29.51 -19.48 2.60
CA ILE A 86 -29.19 -20.34 1.44
C ILE A 86 -30.01 -21.64 1.38
N ASP A 87 -30.51 -22.11 2.52
CA ASP A 87 -31.20 -23.42 2.63
C ASP A 87 -32.72 -23.31 2.80
N VAL A 88 -33.25 -22.12 3.10
CA VAL A 88 -34.68 -21.93 3.40
C VAL A 88 -35.25 -20.73 2.65
N ASP A 89 -34.74 -19.53 2.91
CA ASP A 89 -35.43 -18.32 2.50
C ASP A 89 -35.23 -18.00 1.00
N HIS A 90 -34.05 -18.31 0.45
CA HIS A 90 -33.62 -17.86 -0.88
C HIS A 90 -32.86 -18.94 -1.66
N VAL A 91 -33.30 -20.20 -1.59
CA VAL A 91 -32.59 -21.37 -2.16
C VAL A 91 -32.20 -21.17 -3.64
N ASP A 92 -33.09 -20.62 -4.46
CA ASP A 92 -32.89 -20.43 -5.90
C ASP A 92 -31.83 -19.38 -6.23
N ASP A 93 -31.56 -18.43 -5.32
CA ASP A 93 -30.54 -17.39 -5.49
C ASP A 93 -29.11 -17.94 -5.28
N TYR A 94 -28.98 -19.14 -4.69
CA TYR A 94 -27.71 -19.77 -4.34
C TYR A 94 -27.57 -21.15 -4.97
N PRO A 95 -27.33 -21.23 -6.30
CA PRO A 95 -27.03 -22.49 -6.96
C PRO A 95 -25.68 -23.05 -6.50
N GLU A 96 -25.48 -24.36 -6.68
CA GLU A 96 -24.27 -25.08 -6.27
C GLU A 96 -22.96 -24.38 -6.69
N ALA A 97 -22.86 -23.93 -7.94
CA ALA A 97 -21.67 -23.26 -8.46
C ALA A 97 -21.31 -21.99 -7.68
N THR A 98 -22.31 -21.21 -7.25
CA THR A 98 -22.12 -20.00 -6.45
C THR A 98 -21.54 -20.34 -5.08
N LEU A 99 -22.09 -21.36 -4.40
CA LEU A 99 -21.61 -21.78 -3.09
C LEU A 99 -20.18 -22.36 -3.15
N ILE A 100 -19.87 -23.13 -4.20
CA ILE A 100 -18.50 -23.60 -4.45
C ILE A 100 -17.54 -22.42 -4.62
N ALA A 101 -17.91 -21.41 -5.42
CA ALA A 101 -17.08 -20.22 -5.63
C ALA A 101 -16.86 -19.45 -4.33
N MET A 102 -17.90 -19.26 -3.51
CA MET A 102 -17.80 -18.61 -2.19
C MET A 102 -16.85 -19.36 -1.25
N LYS A 103 -16.96 -20.70 -1.21
CA LYS A 103 -16.08 -21.55 -0.41
C LYS A 103 -14.63 -21.39 -0.84
N GLN A 104 -14.36 -21.56 -2.12
CA GLN A 104 -13.01 -21.47 -2.68
C GLN A 104 -12.40 -20.09 -2.46
N GLU A 105 -13.17 -19.01 -2.64
CA GLU A 105 -12.71 -17.64 -2.36
C GLU A 105 -12.35 -17.46 -0.88
N HIS A 106 -13.17 -17.98 0.05
CA HIS A 106 -12.91 -17.87 1.48
C HIS A 106 -11.70 -18.68 1.90
N GLU A 107 -11.64 -19.97 1.57
CA GLU A 107 -10.56 -20.87 1.99
C GLU A 107 -9.21 -20.44 1.39
N SER A 108 -9.17 -20.09 0.10
CA SER A 108 -7.94 -19.59 -0.54
C SER A 108 -7.45 -18.30 0.14
N ARG A 109 -8.37 -17.41 0.52
CA ARG A 109 -8.02 -16.19 1.26
C ARG A 109 -7.51 -16.48 2.66
N ILE A 110 -8.08 -17.46 3.37
CA ILE A 110 -7.55 -17.88 4.68
C ILE A 110 -6.14 -18.43 4.51
N GLU A 111 -5.95 -19.39 3.60
CA GLU A 111 -4.66 -20.00 3.29
C GLU A 111 -3.60 -18.93 3.01
N ILE A 112 -3.83 -18.03 2.06
CA ILE A 112 -2.91 -16.94 1.70
C ILE A 112 -2.54 -16.08 2.92
N VAL A 113 -3.51 -15.75 3.78
CA VAL A 113 -3.27 -14.88 4.94
C VAL A 113 -2.57 -15.62 6.07
N THR A 114 -2.80 -16.92 6.23
CA THR A 114 -2.20 -17.74 7.29
C THR A 114 -0.88 -18.39 6.91
N ASP A 115 -0.57 -18.49 5.62
CA ASP A 115 0.73 -18.97 5.09
C ASP A 115 1.84 -17.91 5.21
N MET A 116 1.52 -16.72 5.68
CA MET A 116 2.50 -15.67 5.94
C MET A 116 3.33 -16.02 7.17
N ASP A 117 4.59 -16.41 6.93
CA ASP A 117 5.56 -16.64 8.00
C ASP A 117 5.94 -15.33 8.71
N ALA A 118 6.43 -15.44 9.95
CA ALA A 118 6.76 -14.32 10.82
C ALA A 118 7.82 -13.37 10.22
N ASP A 119 8.61 -13.83 9.25
CA ASP A 119 9.58 -13.02 8.51
C ASP A 119 8.92 -12.01 7.55
N ARG A 120 7.61 -12.14 7.29
CA ARG A 120 6.80 -11.17 6.53
C ARG A 120 6.16 -10.09 7.39
N ALA A 121 6.38 -10.14 8.70
CA ALA A 121 5.91 -9.11 9.62
C ALA A 121 6.62 -7.78 9.35
N ALA A 122 5.84 -6.73 9.11
CA ALA A 122 6.35 -5.37 8.94
C ALA A 122 5.66 -4.40 9.90
N HIS A 123 6.44 -3.50 10.50
CA HIS A 123 5.86 -2.37 11.21
C HIS A 123 5.33 -1.37 10.18
N VAL A 124 4.17 -0.77 10.48
CA VAL A 124 3.53 0.18 9.57
C VAL A 124 3.94 1.59 9.96
N LEU A 125 4.63 2.29 9.06
CA LEU A 125 4.94 3.72 9.20
C LEU A 125 3.94 4.54 8.39
N ARG A 126 3.21 5.43 9.05
CA ARG A 126 2.30 6.39 8.42
C ARG A 126 2.92 7.77 8.47
N PHE A 127 2.92 8.48 7.34
CA PHE A 127 3.29 9.90 7.32
C PHE A 127 2.21 10.70 6.58
N ALA A 128 1.47 11.55 7.29
CA ALA A 128 0.35 12.26 6.69
C ALA A 128 0.30 13.73 7.08
N ALA A 129 -0.04 14.58 6.11
CA ALA A 129 -0.49 15.94 6.34
C ALA A 129 -1.88 15.95 6.97
N ASN A 130 -2.07 16.71 8.04
CA ASN A 130 -3.38 16.92 8.64
C ASN A 130 -4.17 17.91 7.76
N ILE A 131 -4.81 17.44 6.69
CA ILE A 131 -5.62 18.28 5.81
C ILE A 131 -7.02 18.42 6.42
N GLY A 132 -7.14 19.24 7.46
CA GLY A 132 -8.42 19.73 8.00
C GLY A 132 -9.32 18.66 8.65
N GLN A 133 -10.46 19.13 9.18
CA GLN A 133 -11.48 18.35 9.90
C GLN A 133 -12.26 17.33 9.02
N LEU A 134 -11.64 16.81 7.96
CA LEU A 134 -12.12 15.67 7.18
C LEU A 134 -11.34 14.43 7.60
N GLU A 135 -11.97 13.69 8.49
CA GLU A 135 -11.58 12.40 9.04
C GLU A 135 -10.92 11.42 8.04
N SER A 136 -10.09 10.52 8.56
CA SER A 136 -10.10 9.08 8.21
C SER A 136 -9.71 8.60 6.79
N LEU A 137 -9.02 9.38 5.95
CA LEU A 137 -8.70 8.91 4.57
C LEU A 137 -7.79 7.67 4.46
N VAL A 138 -7.23 7.22 5.58
CA VAL A 138 -6.54 5.95 5.65
C VAL A 138 -6.96 5.22 6.92
N SER A 139 -8.05 4.45 6.84
CA SER A 139 -8.38 3.54 7.94
C SER A 139 -7.19 2.58 8.14
N THR A 140 -6.78 2.35 9.38
CA THR A 140 -5.78 1.33 9.73
C THR A 140 -6.14 -0.02 9.12
N LYS A 141 -7.45 -0.31 9.03
CA LYS A 141 -8.01 -1.47 8.33
C LYS A 141 -7.62 -1.51 6.84
N ALA A 142 -7.72 -0.41 6.11
CA ALA A 142 -7.35 -0.33 4.70
C ALA A 142 -5.84 -0.48 4.48
N ILE A 143 -5.00 0.06 5.39
CA ILE A 143 -3.54 -0.15 5.37
C ILE A 143 -3.25 -1.64 5.54
N PHE A 144 -3.72 -2.24 6.64
CA PHE A 144 -3.42 -3.63 6.97
C PHE A 144 -3.94 -4.57 5.89
N ALA A 145 -5.10 -4.28 5.30
CA ALA A 145 -5.65 -5.06 4.19
C ALA A 145 -4.86 -4.93 2.88
N ALA A 146 -3.95 -3.95 2.75
CA ALA A 146 -3.13 -3.73 1.56
C ALA A 146 -1.70 -4.27 1.67
N MET A 147 -1.31 -4.82 2.81
CA MET A 147 0.02 -5.43 3.01
C MET A 147 0.11 -6.84 2.39
N PRO A 148 -0.92 -7.72 2.52
CA PRO A 148 -0.92 -9.02 1.87
C PRO A 148 -0.84 -8.99 0.33
N PRO A 149 -0.26 -10.03 -0.31
CA PRO A 149 0.36 -11.21 0.29
C PRO A 149 1.82 -11.01 0.72
N ASP A 150 2.43 -9.89 0.32
CA ASP A 150 3.87 -9.67 0.47
C ASP A 150 4.26 -9.47 1.93
N ARG A 151 3.40 -8.82 2.73
CA ARG A 151 3.63 -8.51 4.14
C ARG A 151 2.36 -8.63 4.99
N HIS A 152 2.53 -8.67 6.30
CA HIS A 152 1.44 -8.48 7.26
C HIS A 152 1.87 -7.53 8.38
N PRO A 153 0.93 -6.86 9.08
CA PRO A 153 1.28 -6.00 10.18
C PRO A 153 1.93 -6.81 11.31
N ALA A 154 3.09 -6.36 11.77
CA ALA A 154 3.78 -6.95 12.92
C ALA A 154 3.00 -6.75 14.24
N GLU A 155 2.28 -5.64 14.33
CA GLU A 155 1.46 -5.28 15.48
C GLU A 155 0.16 -4.63 14.99
N ARG A 156 -0.89 -4.60 15.84
CA ARG A 156 -2.17 -3.94 15.49
C ARG A 156 -2.13 -2.40 15.57
N ARG A 157 -0.94 -1.80 15.59
CA ARG A 157 -0.73 -0.34 15.68
C ARG A 157 0.18 0.17 14.57
N THR A 158 0.08 1.46 14.28
CA THR A 158 0.94 2.17 13.34
C THR A 158 1.94 3.05 14.08
N ILE A 159 3.09 3.30 13.47
CA ILE A 159 4.02 4.35 13.85
C ILE A 159 3.63 5.57 13.04
N ASP A 160 3.07 6.58 13.69
CA ASP A 160 2.57 7.77 12.99
C ASP A 160 3.58 8.91 13.08
N ILE A 161 3.95 9.47 11.94
CA ILE A 161 4.62 10.77 11.80
C ILE A 161 3.59 11.76 11.28
N GLU A 162 3.52 12.93 11.91
CA GLU A 162 2.55 13.98 11.59
C GLU A 162 3.27 15.26 11.19
N LEU A 163 2.61 16.13 10.43
CA LEU A 163 3.10 17.48 10.16
C LEU A 163 2.92 18.37 11.39
N ASN A 164 3.78 19.38 11.51
CA ASN A 164 3.60 20.43 12.50
C ASN A 164 2.38 21.30 12.11
N ALA A 165 1.31 21.22 12.90
CA ALA A 165 0.07 21.96 12.63
C ALA A 165 0.17 23.47 12.95
N GLU A 166 1.23 23.91 13.63
CA GLU A 166 1.42 25.31 14.04
C GLU A 166 1.91 26.21 12.91
N VAL A 167 2.41 25.64 11.81
CA VAL A 167 3.03 26.39 10.71
C VAL A 167 2.31 26.14 9.40
N ARG A 168 2.06 27.21 8.64
CA ARG A 168 1.32 27.18 7.38
C ARG A 168 2.24 27.31 6.18
N ASP A 169 1.84 26.71 5.06
CA ASP A 169 2.60 26.61 3.80
C ASP A 169 3.11 27.96 3.25
N GLY A 170 2.39 29.06 3.51
CA GLY A 170 2.79 30.42 3.11
C GLY A 170 3.85 31.09 3.99
N GLU A 171 4.22 30.49 5.13
CA GLU A 171 5.18 31.07 6.05
C GLU A 171 6.63 30.78 5.60
N PRO A 172 7.55 31.77 5.64
CA PRO A 172 8.95 31.56 5.23
C PRO A 172 9.65 30.41 5.98
N ALA A 173 9.24 30.16 7.23
CA ALA A 173 9.80 29.10 8.07
C ALA A 173 9.16 27.72 7.84
N PHE A 174 8.11 27.60 7.02
CA PHE A 174 7.31 26.39 6.86
C PHE A 174 8.16 25.16 6.57
N TRP A 175 8.93 25.18 5.49
CA TRP A 175 9.71 24.02 5.07
C TRP A 175 10.78 23.64 6.08
N ALA A 176 11.47 24.63 6.67
CA ALA A 176 12.48 24.39 7.70
C ALA A 176 11.87 23.73 8.95
N MET A 177 10.74 24.25 9.44
CA MET A 177 10.07 23.71 10.62
C MET A 177 9.45 22.33 10.35
N GLN A 178 8.84 22.10 9.19
CA GLN A 178 8.29 20.79 8.83
C GLN A 178 9.40 19.75 8.67
N SER A 179 10.50 20.11 8.02
CA SER A 179 11.68 19.25 7.85
C SER A 179 12.28 18.86 9.20
N GLU A 180 12.51 19.83 10.08
CA GLU A 180 13.03 19.57 11.42
C GLU A 180 12.07 18.69 12.23
N HIS A 181 10.76 18.95 12.15
CA HIS A 181 9.74 18.16 12.83
C HIS A 181 9.74 16.70 12.35
N LEU A 182 9.78 16.47 11.04
CA LEU A 182 9.92 15.15 10.42
C LEU A 182 11.16 14.42 10.92
N ARG A 183 12.33 15.07 10.88
CA ARG A 183 13.60 14.48 11.34
C ARG A 183 13.55 14.08 12.82
N ARG A 184 13.04 14.95 13.69
CA ARG A 184 12.92 14.69 15.14
C ARG A 184 11.95 13.54 15.42
N GLN A 185 10.78 13.53 14.77
CA GLN A 185 9.81 12.45 14.94
C GLN A 185 10.37 11.11 14.43
N PHE A 186 11.00 11.11 13.26
CA PHE A 186 11.60 9.90 12.68
C PHE A 186 12.71 9.33 13.56
N ALA A 187 13.62 10.18 14.06
CA ALA A 187 14.69 9.76 14.95
C ALA A 187 14.14 9.01 16.18
N ARG A 188 13.20 9.63 16.89
CA ARG A 188 12.60 9.09 18.11
C ARG A 188 11.71 7.87 17.88
N LYS A 189 10.87 7.90 16.85
CA LYS A 189 9.81 6.88 16.66
C LYS A 189 10.25 5.69 15.80
N VAL A 190 11.25 5.88 14.94
CA VAL A 190 11.71 4.88 13.97
C VAL A 190 13.17 4.54 14.24
N LYS A 191 14.09 5.49 14.06
CA LYS A 191 15.54 5.22 14.04
C LYS A 191 16.03 4.49 15.29
N GLU A 192 15.67 4.97 16.48
CA GLU A 192 16.06 4.34 17.76
C GLU A 192 15.63 2.86 17.84
N ARG A 193 14.41 2.55 17.37
CA ARG A 193 13.85 1.19 17.38
C ARG A 193 14.47 0.29 16.31
N VAL A 194 14.95 0.86 15.21
CA VAL A 194 15.75 0.13 14.20
C VAL A 194 17.11 -0.25 14.78
N GLU A 195 17.79 0.69 15.44
CA GLU A 195 19.10 0.45 16.08
C GLU A 195 19.00 -0.63 17.19
N GLN A 196 17.87 -0.67 17.90
CA GLN A 196 17.54 -1.69 18.89
C GLN A 196 17.05 -3.03 18.29
N ARG A 197 16.96 -3.15 16.97
CA ARG A 197 16.45 -4.32 16.22
C ARG A 197 15.00 -4.70 16.52
N GLU A 198 14.21 -3.79 17.09
CA GLU A 198 12.77 -3.96 17.29
C GLU A 198 12.02 -3.87 15.96
N ILE A 199 12.46 -2.98 15.08
CA ILE A 199 11.93 -2.83 13.73
C ILE A 199 12.96 -3.40 12.76
N GLN A 200 12.63 -4.54 12.15
CA GLN A 200 13.46 -5.17 11.13
C GLN A 200 12.94 -4.89 9.72
N GLN A 201 11.68 -4.48 9.61
CA GLN A 201 11.06 -4.16 8.35
C GLN A 201 9.95 -3.11 8.50
N LEU A 202 9.85 -2.22 7.50
CA LEU A 202 8.80 -1.21 7.41
C LEU A 202 7.91 -1.38 6.17
N SER A 203 6.61 -1.13 6.36
CA SER A 203 5.67 -0.80 5.28
C SER A 203 5.23 0.65 5.43
N VAL A 204 5.52 1.47 4.42
CA VAL A 204 5.41 2.94 4.47
C VAL A 204 4.18 3.38 3.69
N PHE A 205 3.28 4.07 4.38
CA PHE A 205 2.05 4.66 3.86
C PHE A 205 2.11 6.16 4.06
N ALA A 206 2.40 6.90 2.99
CA ALA A 206 2.69 8.33 3.09
C ALA A 206 1.80 9.19 2.18
N LEU A 207 1.27 10.27 2.73
CA LEU A 207 0.42 11.28 2.10
C LEU A 207 0.80 12.68 2.62
N ALA A 208 1.86 13.25 2.07
CA ALA A 208 2.39 14.56 2.43
C ALA A 208 2.87 15.31 1.19
N PRO A 209 3.22 16.61 1.29
CA PRO A 209 3.86 17.34 0.20
C PRO A 209 5.13 16.64 -0.32
N GLN A 210 5.39 16.75 -1.62
CA GLN A 210 6.47 16.02 -2.29
C GLN A 210 7.86 16.26 -1.67
N PRO A 211 8.25 17.49 -1.26
CA PRO A 211 9.54 17.70 -0.61
C PRO A 211 9.72 16.88 0.67
N LEU A 212 8.69 16.81 1.50
CA LEU A 212 8.72 16.07 2.77
C LEU A 212 8.68 14.55 2.54
N LEU A 213 8.01 14.08 1.49
CA LEU A 213 8.05 12.67 1.10
C LEU A 213 9.45 12.27 0.63
N ILE A 214 10.10 13.12 -0.16
CA ILE A 214 11.49 12.91 -0.60
C ILE A 214 12.42 12.91 0.62
N GLU A 215 12.27 13.85 1.56
CA GLU A 215 13.06 13.84 2.80
C GLU A 215 12.79 12.60 3.67
N LEU A 216 11.54 12.15 3.82
CA LEU A 216 11.23 10.90 4.50
C LEU A 216 11.99 9.73 3.84
N GLY A 217 12.06 9.72 2.51
CA GLY A 217 12.84 8.75 1.76
C GLY A 217 14.32 8.73 2.14
N THR A 218 14.96 9.88 2.28
CA THR A 218 16.39 9.93 2.65
C THR A 218 16.62 9.46 4.09
N LEU A 219 15.67 9.70 4.99
CA LEU A 219 15.71 9.22 6.38
C LEU A 219 15.54 7.69 6.48
N LEU A 220 14.70 7.11 5.61
CA LEU A 220 14.55 5.66 5.50
C LEU A 220 15.82 5.00 4.94
N GLY A 221 16.44 5.62 3.94
CA GLY A 221 17.66 5.15 3.28
C GLY A 221 17.60 3.66 2.90
N ASP A 222 18.76 3.01 3.05
CA ASP A 222 18.94 1.55 2.92
C ASP A 222 19.23 0.88 4.29
N ILE A 223 18.79 1.50 5.40
CA ILE A 223 19.05 1.02 6.76
C ILE A 223 18.39 -0.35 6.99
N MET A 224 17.26 -0.61 6.33
CA MET A 224 16.44 -1.81 6.50
C MET A 224 15.57 -2.08 5.27
N PRO A 225 14.99 -3.28 5.13
CA PRO A 225 13.92 -3.54 4.17
C PRO A 225 12.73 -2.60 4.37
N VAL A 226 12.35 -1.89 3.29
CA VAL A 226 11.21 -0.97 3.26
C VAL A 226 10.33 -1.29 2.05
N SER A 227 9.03 -1.43 2.29
CA SER A 227 7.99 -1.50 1.25
C SER A 227 7.20 -0.21 1.24
N VAL A 228 7.28 0.56 0.15
CA VAL A 228 6.54 1.82 -0.01
C VAL A 228 5.23 1.54 -0.73
N HIS A 229 4.10 2.00 -0.20
CA HIS A 229 2.78 1.82 -0.79
C HIS A 229 2.28 3.09 -1.50
N GLN A 230 1.37 2.91 -2.46
CA GLN A 230 0.75 3.97 -3.24
C GLN A 230 -0.74 4.09 -2.90
N LYS A 231 -1.21 5.33 -2.65
CA LYS A 231 -2.65 5.63 -2.55
C LYS A 231 -3.23 5.86 -3.94
N TYR A 232 -4.34 5.20 -4.23
CA TYR A 232 -5.14 5.42 -5.43
C TYR A 232 -6.35 6.29 -5.13
N ARG A 233 -6.75 7.14 -6.08
CA ARG A 233 -7.97 7.93 -5.96
C ARG A 233 -9.18 7.16 -6.45
N GLU A 234 -9.07 6.53 -7.62
CA GLU A 234 -10.17 5.82 -8.28
C GLU A 234 -9.75 4.37 -8.64
N PRO A 235 -10.38 3.34 -8.02
CA PRO A 235 -11.09 3.40 -6.75
C PRO A 235 -10.12 3.68 -5.59
N ALA A 236 -10.66 4.24 -4.50
CA ALA A 236 -9.86 4.57 -3.32
C ALA A 236 -9.30 3.31 -2.63
N THR A 237 -8.04 2.98 -2.88
CA THR A 237 -7.35 1.84 -2.25
C THR A 237 -5.87 2.11 -2.01
N TRP A 238 -5.19 1.16 -1.37
CA TRP A 238 -3.73 1.07 -1.24
C TRP A 238 -3.16 -0.20 -1.88
N LYS A 239 -4.04 -1.10 -2.34
CA LYS A 239 -3.65 -2.37 -2.96
C LYS A 239 -3.04 -2.13 -4.34
N TRP A 240 -1.87 -2.69 -4.59
CA TRP A 240 -1.28 -2.74 -5.92
C TRP A 240 -2.21 -3.44 -6.92
N GLN A 241 -2.19 -2.99 -8.17
CA GLN A 241 -3.03 -3.49 -9.26
C GLN A 241 -2.13 -4.01 -10.38
N SER A 242 -1.47 -5.13 -10.13
CA SER A 242 -0.46 -5.73 -11.02
C SER A 242 -0.96 -6.04 -12.44
N GLN A 243 -2.27 -6.19 -12.61
CA GLN A 243 -2.92 -6.46 -13.90
C GLN A 243 -3.09 -5.21 -14.79
N GLN A 244 -2.82 -4.01 -14.27
CA GLN A 244 -2.88 -2.78 -15.07
C GLN A 244 -1.72 -2.68 -16.07
N PRO A 245 -1.83 -1.85 -17.12
CA PRO A 245 -0.73 -1.61 -18.05
C PRO A 245 0.53 -1.08 -17.34
N ALA A 246 1.72 -1.44 -17.85
CA ALA A 246 2.99 -0.90 -17.38
C ALA A 246 3.13 0.58 -17.76
N ILE A 247 3.91 1.34 -17.00
CA ILE A 247 4.25 2.72 -17.35
C ILE A 247 5.38 2.75 -18.38
N THR A 248 5.16 3.43 -19.49
CA THR A 248 6.24 3.80 -20.42
C THR A 248 6.96 5.05 -19.90
N PHE A 249 8.09 4.85 -19.24
CA PHE A 249 8.97 5.94 -18.82
C PHE A 249 9.81 6.47 -19.99
N ARG A 250 10.00 7.78 -20.04
CA ARG A 250 10.91 8.49 -20.95
C ARG A 250 11.98 9.20 -20.14
N THR A 251 13.24 8.92 -20.45
CA THR A 251 14.40 9.60 -19.84
C THR A 251 15.05 10.53 -20.86
N GLN A 252 15.41 11.73 -20.43
CA GLN A 252 16.13 12.70 -21.24
C GLN A 252 17.39 13.13 -20.51
N ASP A 253 18.51 13.09 -21.22
CA ASP A 253 19.80 13.56 -20.75
C ASP A 253 20.12 14.94 -21.31
N HIS A 254 21.07 15.65 -20.68
CA HIS A 254 21.61 16.91 -21.18
C HIS A 254 22.98 16.70 -21.83
N SER A 255 23.23 17.35 -22.96
CA SER A 255 24.49 17.26 -23.72
C SER A 255 25.20 18.60 -23.96
N GLY A 256 24.75 19.67 -23.28
CA GLY A 256 25.30 21.02 -23.41
C GLY A 256 26.47 21.30 -22.46
N ALA A 257 26.60 22.57 -22.05
CA ALA A 257 27.68 23.00 -21.17
C ALA A 257 27.50 22.46 -19.74
N LYS A 258 28.60 22.02 -19.12
CA LYS A 258 28.58 21.36 -17.81
C LYS A 258 28.39 22.35 -16.65
N GLU A 259 28.65 23.64 -16.86
CA GLU A 259 28.59 24.70 -15.85
C GLU A 259 27.17 25.27 -15.67
N LEU A 260 26.19 24.73 -16.38
CA LEU A 260 24.81 25.19 -16.33
C LEU A 260 24.09 24.71 -15.05
N PRO A 261 23.15 25.49 -14.51
CA PRO A 261 22.30 25.05 -13.41
C PRO A 261 21.59 23.73 -13.74
N VAL A 262 21.80 22.71 -12.92
CA VAL A 262 21.22 21.37 -13.14
C VAL A 262 19.78 21.34 -12.67
N ALA A 263 18.86 20.95 -13.55
CA ALA A 263 17.47 20.69 -13.24
C ALA A 263 17.13 19.22 -13.45
N LEU A 264 16.60 18.55 -12.41
CA LEU A 264 16.01 17.22 -12.52
C LEU A 264 14.48 17.33 -12.51
N LYS A 265 13.89 17.16 -13.68
CA LYS A 265 12.43 17.16 -13.89
C LYS A 265 11.87 15.76 -13.72
N LEU A 266 11.01 15.57 -12.72
CA LEU A 266 10.32 14.29 -12.47
C LEU A 266 8.83 14.45 -12.78
N GLY A 267 8.44 14.24 -14.03
CA GLY A 267 7.07 14.50 -14.54
C GLY A 267 6.30 13.22 -14.83
N VAL A 268 5.91 12.49 -13.79
CA VAL A 268 5.24 11.18 -13.92
C VAL A 268 3.73 11.28 -13.66
N SER A 269 3.30 12.03 -12.64
CA SER A 269 1.87 12.21 -12.34
C SER A 269 1.25 13.42 -13.04
N ALA A 270 2.08 14.37 -13.52
CA ALA A 270 1.65 15.50 -14.33
C ALA A 270 2.79 16.00 -15.22
N THR A 271 2.43 16.65 -16.32
CA THR A 271 3.39 17.33 -17.20
C THR A 271 3.96 18.57 -16.51
N ILE A 272 5.29 18.71 -16.53
CA ILE A 272 5.99 19.93 -16.13
C ILE A 272 6.51 20.60 -17.40
N ASP A 273 6.05 21.82 -17.65
CA ASP A 273 6.56 22.67 -18.72
C ASP A 273 7.96 23.20 -18.39
N ASP A 274 8.87 23.16 -19.36
CA ASP A 274 10.27 23.52 -19.16
C ASP A 274 10.45 25.04 -18.94
N GLY A 275 9.56 25.87 -19.49
CA GLY A 275 9.53 27.32 -19.23
C GLY A 275 9.38 27.65 -17.75
N ARG A 276 8.69 26.79 -16.98
CA ARG A 276 8.52 26.94 -15.52
C ARG A 276 9.79 26.60 -14.74
N ILE A 277 10.66 25.77 -15.30
CA ILE A 277 11.98 25.48 -14.75
C ILE A 277 12.93 26.63 -15.09
N PHE A 278 12.91 27.09 -16.35
CA PHE A 278 13.70 28.21 -16.80
C PHE A 278 13.37 29.52 -16.06
N SER A 279 12.12 29.75 -15.69
CA SER A 279 11.77 30.93 -14.87
C SER A 279 12.42 30.96 -13.48
N VAL A 280 12.91 29.80 -13.00
CA VAL A 280 13.56 29.67 -11.68
C VAL A 280 15.07 29.60 -11.81
N LEU A 281 15.59 28.89 -12.82
CA LEU A 281 17.02 28.59 -12.96
C LEU A 281 17.72 29.33 -14.11
N GLY A 282 16.97 30.08 -14.93
CA GLY A 282 17.44 30.76 -16.14
C GLY A 282 17.24 29.93 -17.41
N GLU A 283 17.25 30.59 -18.57
CA GLU A 283 16.94 30.01 -19.90
C GLU A 283 17.91 28.91 -20.36
N HIS A 284 19.06 28.78 -19.71
CA HIS A 284 20.09 27.81 -20.06
C HIS A 284 20.22 26.67 -19.04
N ALA A 285 19.21 26.45 -18.19
CA ALA A 285 19.27 25.33 -17.24
C ALA A 285 19.43 23.98 -17.97
N ALA A 286 20.32 23.13 -17.46
CA ALA A 286 20.53 21.78 -17.96
C ALA A 286 19.41 20.86 -17.44
N ILE A 287 18.37 20.67 -18.26
CA ILE A 287 17.23 19.82 -17.91
C ILE A 287 17.54 18.35 -18.19
N TRP A 288 17.59 17.57 -17.13
CA TRP A 288 17.54 16.11 -17.12
C TRP A 288 16.13 15.70 -16.70
N SER A 289 15.55 14.67 -17.33
CA SER A 289 14.16 14.32 -17.01
C SER A 289 13.86 12.82 -16.94
N ILE A 290 12.93 12.48 -16.06
CA ILE A 290 12.22 11.21 -16.04
C ILE A 290 10.73 11.55 -16.08
N THR A 291 10.06 11.14 -17.16
CA THR A 291 8.65 11.45 -17.40
C THR A 291 7.88 10.18 -17.78
N ALA A 292 6.56 10.23 -17.68
CA ALA A 292 5.69 9.22 -18.26
C ALA A 292 5.14 9.70 -19.61
N GLU A 293 4.89 8.78 -20.54
CA GLU A 293 4.28 9.11 -21.83
C GLU A 293 2.87 9.72 -21.69
N THR A 294 2.07 9.20 -20.75
CA THR A 294 0.71 9.70 -20.45
C THR A 294 0.60 10.01 -18.95
N PRO A 295 1.10 11.15 -18.48
CA PRO A 295 1.12 11.45 -17.04
C PRO A 295 -0.28 11.73 -16.51
N HIS A 296 -0.64 11.10 -15.38
CA HIS A 296 -1.86 11.41 -14.64
C HIS A 296 -1.73 11.03 -13.15
N ASN A 297 -2.59 11.59 -12.30
CA ASN A 297 -2.51 11.48 -10.83
C ASN A 297 -2.56 10.05 -10.28
N ASP A 298 -3.01 9.09 -11.09
CA ASP A 298 -3.37 7.73 -10.70
C ASP A 298 -2.59 6.69 -11.53
N ILE A 299 -1.45 7.09 -12.11
CA ILE A 299 -0.66 6.30 -13.07
C ILE A 299 0.11 5.12 -12.43
N MET A 300 0.56 5.28 -11.18
CA MET A 300 1.42 4.30 -10.50
C MET A 300 0.63 3.13 -9.95
N ARG A 301 0.35 2.12 -10.78
CA ARG A 301 -0.54 0.99 -10.45
C ARG A 301 0.19 -0.31 -10.09
N ARG A 302 1.47 -0.43 -10.45
CA ARG A 302 2.25 -1.66 -10.30
C ARG A 302 3.53 -1.42 -9.52
N GLN A 303 3.87 -2.38 -8.66
CA GLN A 303 5.12 -2.36 -7.91
C GLN A 303 6.36 -2.54 -8.82
N ASP A 304 6.21 -3.22 -9.97
CA ASP A 304 7.29 -3.34 -10.96
C ASP A 304 7.71 -1.97 -11.52
N ASP A 305 6.76 -1.07 -11.79
CA ASP A 305 7.03 0.26 -12.31
C ASP A 305 7.82 1.11 -11.29
N LEU A 306 7.60 0.88 -9.98
CA LEU A 306 8.41 1.48 -8.92
C LEU A 306 9.89 1.07 -9.04
N SER A 307 10.14 -0.20 -9.37
CA SER A 307 11.49 -0.74 -9.57
C SER A 307 12.13 -0.23 -10.86
N VAL A 308 11.36 -0.08 -11.94
CA VAL A 308 11.80 0.54 -13.19
C VAL A 308 12.20 2.01 -12.96
N TYR A 309 11.35 2.78 -12.27
CA TYR A 309 11.64 4.17 -11.91
C TYR A 309 12.95 4.29 -11.11
N LYS A 310 13.12 3.48 -10.05
CA LYS A 310 14.34 3.49 -9.24
C LYS A 310 15.61 3.23 -10.04
N ARG A 311 15.56 2.31 -11.01
CA ARG A 311 16.71 2.04 -11.90
C ARG A 311 17.04 3.26 -12.76
N HIS A 312 16.03 3.90 -13.35
CA HIS A 312 16.24 5.12 -14.13
C HIS A 312 16.80 6.25 -13.26
N LEU A 313 16.27 6.45 -12.06
CA LEU A 313 16.68 7.52 -11.16
C LEU A 313 18.12 7.35 -10.67
N ARG A 314 18.52 6.16 -10.23
CA ARG A 314 19.91 5.89 -9.80
C ARG A 314 20.90 6.13 -10.94
N GLY A 315 20.58 5.64 -12.14
CA GLY A 315 21.41 5.92 -13.31
C GLY A 315 21.43 7.40 -13.67
N MET A 316 20.33 8.13 -13.45
CA MET A 316 20.24 9.57 -13.70
C MET A 316 21.15 10.36 -12.76
N PHE A 317 21.17 10.05 -11.46
CA PHE A 317 22.08 10.68 -10.50
C PHE A 317 23.54 10.50 -10.89
N ASP A 318 23.94 9.29 -11.26
CA ASP A 318 25.29 8.98 -11.72
C ASP A 318 25.66 9.77 -12.99
N ARG A 319 24.79 9.80 -14.01
CA ARG A 319 25.05 10.54 -15.26
C ARG A 319 25.13 12.05 -15.06
N ILE A 320 24.24 12.62 -14.23
CA ILE A 320 24.29 14.05 -13.87
C ILE A 320 25.64 14.36 -13.20
N LYS A 321 26.04 13.55 -12.23
CA LYS A 321 27.30 13.71 -11.50
C LYS A 321 28.52 13.60 -12.43
N ALA A 322 28.54 12.60 -13.31
CA ALA A 322 29.61 12.40 -14.27
C ALA A 322 29.75 13.58 -15.25
N HIS A 323 28.62 14.18 -15.65
CA HIS A 323 28.63 15.31 -16.59
C HIS A 323 28.99 16.64 -15.92
N HIS A 324 28.38 16.96 -14.77
CA HIS A 324 28.48 18.28 -14.12
C HIS A 324 29.56 18.36 -13.02
N GLY A 325 30.07 17.23 -12.53
CA GLY A 325 31.12 17.14 -11.52
C GLY A 325 30.61 17.13 -10.07
N GLU A 326 31.52 16.83 -9.13
CA GLU A 326 31.26 16.60 -7.69
C GLU A 326 30.67 17.79 -6.94
N ASN A 327 30.87 19.02 -7.44
CA ASN A 327 30.43 20.25 -6.77
C ASN A 327 29.05 20.74 -7.25
N ALA A 328 28.40 20.00 -8.17
CA ALA A 328 27.11 20.40 -8.70
C ALA A 328 25.97 20.19 -7.68
N LEU A 329 24.90 20.95 -7.84
CA LEU A 329 23.66 20.85 -7.06
C LEU A 329 22.51 20.45 -7.98
N ILE A 330 21.78 19.40 -7.64
CA ILE A 330 20.60 18.98 -8.41
C ILE A 330 19.38 19.75 -7.93
N ASN A 331 18.77 20.58 -8.78
CA ASN A 331 17.49 21.23 -8.49
C ASN A 331 16.35 20.31 -8.95
N VAL A 332 15.62 19.71 -8.01
CA VAL A 332 14.59 18.71 -8.30
C VAL A 332 13.22 19.37 -8.40
N PHE A 333 12.53 19.14 -9.52
CA PHE A 333 11.17 19.62 -9.79
C PHE A 333 10.22 18.43 -9.89
N PRO A 334 9.58 18.02 -8.77
CA PRO A 334 8.77 16.82 -8.74
C PRO A 334 7.30 17.09 -9.08
N ALA A 335 6.75 16.25 -9.95
CA ALA A 335 5.34 15.99 -10.16
C ALA A 335 5.18 14.48 -10.32
N VAL A 336 5.25 13.78 -9.18
CA VAL A 336 5.26 12.31 -9.12
C VAL A 336 4.21 11.76 -8.14
N PRO A 337 3.77 10.51 -8.30
CA PRO A 337 2.98 9.80 -7.30
C PRO A 337 3.71 9.71 -5.95
N VAL A 338 2.95 9.59 -4.85
CA VAL A 338 3.50 9.62 -3.48
C VAL A 338 4.57 8.55 -3.23
N SER A 339 4.41 7.35 -3.80
CA SER A 339 5.39 6.28 -3.69
C SER A 339 6.71 6.62 -4.40
N LEU A 340 6.65 7.26 -5.57
CA LEU A 340 7.84 7.72 -6.28
C LEU A 340 8.54 8.85 -5.53
N ALA A 341 7.81 9.75 -4.88
CA ALA A 341 8.41 10.83 -4.08
C ALA A 341 9.25 10.24 -2.94
N VAL A 342 8.71 9.27 -2.18
CA VAL A 342 9.47 8.57 -1.13
C VAL A 342 10.65 7.81 -1.73
N GLU A 343 10.45 7.05 -2.81
CA GLU A 343 11.54 6.29 -3.43
C GLU A 343 12.61 7.18 -4.09
N THR A 344 12.30 8.43 -4.42
CA THR A 344 13.27 9.42 -4.89
C THR A 344 14.29 9.75 -3.79
N GLY A 345 13.80 9.97 -2.57
CA GLY A 345 14.67 10.14 -1.42
C GLY A 345 15.46 8.88 -1.06
N ARG A 346 14.81 7.71 -1.10
CA ARG A 346 15.48 6.43 -0.80
C ARG A 346 16.56 6.05 -1.80
N ALA A 347 16.40 6.44 -3.05
CA ALA A 347 17.37 6.17 -4.10
C ALA A 347 18.66 6.99 -3.93
N TRP A 348 18.59 8.13 -3.24
CA TRP A 348 19.71 9.04 -3.02
C TRP A 348 20.66 8.51 -1.94
N MET A 349 21.95 8.47 -2.26
CA MET A 349 23.01 7.92 -1.41
C MET A 349 23.86 9.04 -0.80
N PRO A 350 23.85 9.23 0.55
CA PRO A 350 24.47 10.39 1.20
C PRO A 350 25.96 10.60 0.95
N LYS A 351 26.69 9.54 0.59
CA LYS A 351 28.15 9.60 0.35
C LYS A 351 28.55 9.53 -1.12
N ALA A 352 27.59 9.30 -2.03
CA ALA A 352 27.88 9.04 -3.44
C ALA A 352 27.20 10.06 -4.35
N ASP A 353 25.96 10.45 -4.04
CA ASP A 353 25.18 11.32 -4.90
C ASP A 353 25.36 12.79 -4.54
N LEU A 354 25.14 13.67 -5.52
CA LEU A 354 25.19 15.13 -5.36
C LEU A 354 24.09 15.62 -4.40
N PRO A 355 24.30 16.76 -3.71
CA PRO A 355 23.24 17.38 -2.94
C PRO A 355 22.04 17.73 -3.83
N MET A 356 20.86 17.78 -3.23
CA MET A 356 19.60 18.11 -3.90
C MET A 356 18.94 19.31 -3.26
N ARG A 357 18.41 20.22 -4.08
CA ARG A 357 17.44 21.23 -3.67
C ARG A 357 16.09 20.88 -4.26
N ILE A 358 15.12 20.57 -3.40
CA ILE A 358 13.80 20.14 -3.80
C ILE A 358 12.88 21.36 -3.89
N PHE A 359 12.18 21.48 -5.00
CA PHE A 359 11.19 22.53 -5.22
C PHE A 359 9.77 22.02 -5.00
N ASP A 360 8.89 22.90 -4.55
CA ASP A 360 7.45 22.66 -4.45
C ASP A 360 6.67 23.62 -5.35
N GLN A 361 5.49 23.18 -5.77
CA GLN A 361 4.57 24.01 -6.54
C GLN A 361 3.74 24.91 -5.61
N SER A 362 4.18 26.15 -5.41
CA SER A 362 3.38 27.13 -4.67
C SER A 362 2.21 27.64 -5.50
N ARG A 363 0.99 27.56 -4.94
CA ARG A 363 -0.22 28.14 -5.54
C ARG A 363 -0.23 29.67 -5.43
N GLU A 364 0.28 30.19 -4.32
CA GLU A 364 0.33 31.63 -4.05
C GLU A 364 1.34 32.32 -4.97
N ALA A 365 2.56 31.80 -5.06
CA ALA A 365 3.59 32.34 -5.94
C ALA A 365 3.38 31.99 -7.42
N LYS A 366 2.47 31.05 -7.72
CA LYS A 366 2.22 30.48 -9.07
C LYS A 366 3.49 29.96 -9.77
N ALA A 367 4.50 29.60 -8.99
CA ALA A 367 5.83 29.21 -9.45
C ALA A 367 6.39 28.08 -8.58
N PHE A 368 7.48 27.47 -9.03
CA PHE A 368 8.26 26.59 -8.18
C PHE A 368 9.04 27.41 -7.16
N VAL A 369 8.97 27.00 -5.89
CA VAL A 369 9.71 27.62 -4.78
C VAL A 369 10.62 26.58 -4.13
N ALA A 370 11.83 26.98 -3.75
CA ALA A 370 12.74 26.09 -3.06
C ALA A 370 12.16 25.71 -1.68
N ALA A 371 12.08 24.42 -1.40
CA ALA A 371 11.48 23.89 -0.17
C ALA A 371 12.54 23.33 0.78
N ILE A 372 13.19 22.23 0.39
CA ILE A 372 14.10 21.47 1.26
C ILE A 372 15.44 21.25 0.55
N THR A 373 16.55 21.35 1.28
CA THR A 373 17.89 20.96 0.79
C THR A 373 18.35 19.68 1.49
N ILE A 374 18.90 18.75 0.72
CA ILE A 374 19.37 17.43 1.13
C ILE A 374 20.85 17.30 0.76
N GLY A 375 21.67 16.83 1.70
CA GLY A 375 23.10 16.55 1.46
C GLY A 375 24.00 17.78 1.33
N GLY A 376 23.49 18.96 1.64
CA GLY A 376 24.22 20.23 1.63
C GLY A 376 24.41 20.85 3.00
#